data_AF-A0A1Q4YTM8-F1
#
_entry.id   AF-A0A1Q4YTM8-F1
#
_cell.length_a   1.000
_cell.length_b   1.000
_cell.length_c   1.000
_cell.angle_alpha   90.00
_cell.angle_beta   90.00
_cell.angle_gamma   90.00
#
_symmetry.space_group_name_H-M   'P 1'
#
loop_
_entity.id
_entity.type
_entity.pdbx_description
1 polymer ?
#
loop_
_entity_poly.entity_id
_entity_poly.type
_entity_poly.pdbx_seq_one_letter_code
_entity_poly.pdbx_strand_id
1 'polypeptide(L)'
;MDSKLAEELRLLLDAAAERAQPWLDRVAAEGEHDTRTCGWCPLCNAVALARGDRSELAAKAAEHVAGLIAVLRAALAEPAASDDAAQEQPVRPEKPRVQHIPVVRRDQGSQC
;
A
#
# COMPACT_ATOMS: atom_id res chain seq x y z
N MET A 1 9.00 4.00 27.18
CA MET A 1 8.17 3.03 26.45
C MET A 1 7.60 2.08 27.48
N ASP A 2 6.29 2.13 27.69
CA ASP A 2 5.63 1.35 28.75
C ASP A 2 5.69 -0.14 28.45
N SER A 3 6.38 -0.89 29.32
CA SER A 3 6.57 -2.34 29.20
C SER A 3 5.23 -3.09 29.16
N LYS A 4 4.22 -2.59 29.85
CA LYS A 4 2.85 -3.11 29.82
C LYS A 4 2.22 -3.02 28.43
N LEU A 5 2.36 -1.88 27.74
CA LEU A 5 1.82 -1.70 26.39
C LEU A 5 2.52 -2.63 25.39
N ALA A 6 3.85 -2.79 25.54
CA ALA A 6 4.61 -3.72 24.72
C ALA A 6 4.16 -5.18 24.91
N GLU A 7 3.78 -5.55 26.14
CA GLU A 7 3.28 -6.88 26.46
C GLU A 7 1.86 -7.11 25.91
N GLU A 8 0.97 -6.13 26.07
CA GLU A 8 -0.39 -6.18 25.48
C GLU A 8 -0.33 -6.25 23.95
N LEU A 9 0.57 -5.49 23.31
CA LEU A 9 0.81 -5.57 21.88
C LEU A 9 1.32 -6.95 21.46
N ARG A 10 2.25 -7.56 22.22
CA ARG A 10 2.72 -8.92 21.93
C ARG A 10 1.60 -9.92 21.97
N LEU A 11 0.77 -9.88 23.01
CA LEU A 11 -0.38 -10.79 23.13
C LEU A 11 -1.36 -10.62 21.98
N LEU A 12 -1.58 -9.39 21.52
CA LEU A 12 -2.42 -9.11 20.36
C LEU A 12 -1.83 -9.65 19.06
N LEU A 13 -0.51 -9.51 18.88
CA LEU A 13 0.21 -10.00 17.72
C LEU A 13 0.25 -11.53 17.67
N ASP A 14 0.43 -12.20 18.82
CA ASP A 14 0.40 -13.67 18.90
C ASP A 14 -0.99 -14.19 18.51
N ALA A 15 -2.06 -13.60 19.04
CA ALA A 15 -3.43 -13.97 18.67
C ALA A 15 -3.70 -13.72 17.16
N ALA A 16 -3.17 -12.62 16.60
CA ALA A 16 -3.28 -12.34 15.17
C ALA A 16 -2.48 -13.34 14.32
N ALA A 17 -1.28 -13.74 14.76
CA ALA A 17 -0.44 -14.71 14.09
C ALA A 17 -1.08 -16.10 14.04
N GLU A 18 -1.67 -16.55 15.16
CA GLU A 18 -2.44 -17.80 15.21
C GLU A 18 -3.60 -17.79 14.21
N ARG A 19 -4.29 -16.66 14.08
CA ARG A 19 -5.41 -16.50 13.14
C ARG A 19 -4.96 -16.44 11.68
N ALA A 20 -3.76 -15.91 11.43
CA ALA A 20 -3.16 -15.76 10.11
C ALA A 20 -2.53 -17.06 9.59
N GLN A 21 -2.04 -17.92 10.48
CA GLN A 21 -1.44 -19.22 10.16
C GLN A 21 -2.21 -20.04 9.09
N PRO A 22 -3.53 -20.29 9.21
CA PRO A 22 -4.27 -21.06 8.21
C PRO A 22 -4.38 -20.37 6.84
N TRP A 23 -4.26 -19.04 6.80
CA TRP A 23 -4.21 -18.31 5.53
C TRP A 23 -2.81 -18.42 4.92
N LEU A 24 -1.76 -18.32 5.74
CA LEU A 24 -0.38 -18.55 5.31
C LEU A 24 -0.17 -19.97 4.78
N ASP A 25 -0.73 -20.98 5.46
CA ASP A 25 -0.67 -22.37 5.01
C ASP A 25 -1.39 -22.57 3.68
N ARG A 26 -2.54 -21.91 3.48
CA ARG A 26 -3.26 -21.94 2.21
C ARG A 26 -2.44 -21.28 1.09
N VAL A 27 -1.84 -20.13 1.35
CA VAL A 27 -0.98 -19.43 0.40
C VAL A 27 0.29 -20.24 0.09
N ALA A 28 0.87 -20.90 1.08
CA ALA A 28 2.03 -21.76 0.91
C ALA A 28 1.69 -23.01 0.08
N ALA A 29 0.51 -23.60 0.29
CA ALA A 29 0.01 -24.73 -0.50
C ALA A 29 -0.34 -24.32 -1.94
N GLU A 30 -0.86 -23.11 -2.14
CA GLU A 30 -1.15 -22.56 -3.47
C GLU A 30 0.13 -22.11 -4.21
N GLY A 31 1.23 -21.85 -3.49
CA GLY A 31 2.51 -21.35 -4.01
C GLY A 31 3.28 -22.26 -4.97
N GLU A 32 2.82 -23.49 -5.22
CA GLU A 32 3.33 -24.36 -6.29
C GLU A 32 2.79 -23.89 -7.66
N HIS A 33 3.09 -22.64 -8.03
CA HIS A 33 2.65 -22.03 -9.29
C HIS A 33 3.74 -22.14 -10.36
N ASP A 34 3.32 -22.48 -11.58
CA ASP A 34 4.18 -22.55 -12.77
C ASP A 34 4.88 -21.20 -13.00
N THR A 35 6.22 -21.22 -13.01
CA THR A 35 7.13 -20.05 -13.09
C THR A 35 6.91 -19.12 -14.30
N ARG A 36 6.03 -19.51 -15.24
CA ARG A 36 5.73 -18.80 -16.49
C ARG A 36 4.69 -17.67 -16.33
N THR A 37 3.99 -17.56 -15.20
CA THR A 37 2.95 -16.52 -14.97
C THR A 37 3.26 -15.53 -13.84
N CYS A 38 4.51 -15.48 -13.37
CA CYS A 38 4.90 -14.65 -12.22
C CYS A 38 4.76 -13.13 -12.41
N GLY A 39 4.49 -12.63 -13.62
CA GLY A 39 4.33 -11.19 -13.89
C GLY A 39 3.07 -10.56 -13.25
N TRP A 40 2.03 -11.35 -12.95
CA TRP A 40 0.79 -10.86 -12.33
C TRP A 40 0.63 -11.33 -10.87
N CYS A 41 1.31 -12.40 -10.44
CA CYS A 41 1.04 -13.01 -9.13
C CYS A 41 1.24 -12.00 -7.99
N PRO A 42 0.20 -11.71 -7.18
CA PRO A 42 0.29 -10.73 -6.11
C PRO A 42 1.31 -11.13 -5.03
N LEU A 43 1.53 -12.44 -4.83
CA LEU A 43 2.55 -12.95 -3.94
C LEU A 43 3.96 -12.73 -4.50
N CYS A 44 4.21 -13.02 -5.78
CA CYS A 44 5.52 -12.75 -6.40
C CYS A 44 5.82 -11.25 -6.42
N ASN A 45 4.81 -10.40 -6.66
CA ASN A 45 4.94 -8.96 -6.54
C ASN A 45 5.24 -8.52 -5.09
N ALA A 46 4.55 -9.09 -4.10
CA ALA A 46 4.82 -8.81 -2.68
C ALA A 46 6.23 -9.26 -2.26
N VAL A 47 6.70 -10.41 -2.74
CA VAL A 47 8.07 -10.90 -2.51
C VAL A 47 9.10 -10.03 -3.22
N ALA A 48 8.84 -9.57 -4.45
CA ALA A 48 9.70 -8.63 -5.16
C ALA A 48 9.80 -7.28 -4.42
N LEU A 49 8.66 -6.77 -3.90
CA LEU A 49 8.60 -5.61 -3.03
C LEU A 49 9.42 -5.82 -1.75
N ALA A 50 9.26 -6.95 -1.07
CA ALA A 50 10.00 -7.29 0.15
C ALA A 50 11.50 -7.50 -0.10
N ARG A 51 11.88 -8.02 -1.28
CA ARG A 51 13.27 -8.24 -1.70
C ARG A 51 13.96 -6.94 -2.16
N GLY A 52 13.20 -5.85 -2.29
CA GLY A 52 13.74 -4.55 -2.67
C GLY A 52 14.04 -4.42 -4.16
N ASP A 53 13.42 -5.26 -5.01
CA ASP A 53 13.41 -4.97 -6.44
C ASP A 53 12.80 -3.58 -6.63
N ARG A 54 13.52 -2.69 -7.34
CA ARG A 54 13.17 -1.28 -7.54
C ARG A 54 11.86 -1.15 -8.33
N SER A 55 10.75 -1.40 -7.67
CA SER A 55 9.48 -0.88 -8.11
C SER A 55 9.43 0.58 -7.66
N GLU A 56 9.23 1.49 -8.61
CA GLU A 56 8.83 2.89 -8.35
C GLU A 56 7.74 2.99 -7.26
N LEU A 57 6.90 1.96 -7.17
CA LEU A 57 5.89 1.75 -6.14
C LEU A 57 6.45 1.67 -4.71
N ALA A 58 7.61 1.02 -4.50
CA ALA A 58 8.22 0.92 -3.18
C ALA A 58 8.73 2.29 -2.68
N ALA A 59 9.26 3.13 -3.57
CA ALA A 59 9.69 4.48 -3.21
C ALA A 59 8.49 5.37 -2.83
N LYS A 60 7.40 5.31 -3.60
CA LYS A 60 6.15 6.02 -3.30
C LYS A 60 5.46 5.51 -2.03
N ALA A 61 5.46 4.19 -1.82
CA ALA A 61 4.96 3.58 -0.59
C ALA A 61 5.78 4.03 0.63
N ALA A 62 7.11 4.11 0.52
CA ALA A 62 7.97 4.59 1.59
C ALA A 62 7.69 6.06 1.96
N GLU A 63 7.45 6.93 0.97
CA GLU A 63 7.03 8.33 1.21
C GLU A 63 5.71 8.39 2.01
N HIS A 64 4.72 7.58 1.64
CA HIS A 64 3.43 7.53 2.33
C HIS A 64 3.52 6.91 3.73
N VAL A 65 4.32 5.86 3.90
CA VAL A 65 4.57 5.23 5.21
C VAL A 65 5.28 6.19 6.15
N ALA A 66 6.24 6.99 5.66
CA ALA A 66 6.89 8.02 6.46
C ALA A 66 5.89 9.08 6.95
N GLY A 67 4.98 9.53 6.07
CA GLY A 67 3.89 10.44 6.43
C GLY A 67 2.94 9.83 7.48
N LEU A 68 2.54 8.58 7.30
CA LEU A 68 1.68 7.86 8.25
C LEU A 68 2.35 7.71 9.62
N ILE A 69 3.63 7.34 9.66
CA ILE A 69 4.41 7.23 10.89
C ILE A 69 4.53 8.60 11.58
N ALA A 70 4.71 9.68 10.81
CA ALA A 70 4.74 11.03 11.37
C ALA A 70 3.41 11.40 12.04
N VAL A 71 2.28 11.11 11.40
CA VAL A 71 0.94 11.31 11.97
C VAL A 71 0.72 10.45 13.20
N LEU A 72 1.12 9.16 13.17
CA LEU A 72 1.01 8.27 14.32
C LEU A 72 1.85 8.75 15.50
N ARG A 73 3.08 9.24 15.25
CA ARG A 73 3.90 9.84 16.30
C ARG A 73 3.28 11.11 16.87
N ALA A 74 2.68 11.96 16.03
CA ALA A 74 1.97 13.15 16.48
C ALA A 74 0.76 12.77 17.35
N ALA A 75 -0.06 11.80 16.90
CA ALA A 75 -1.21 11.32 17.64
C ALA A 75 -0.84 10.63 18.97
N LEU A 76 0.30 9.95 19.04
CA LEU A 76 0.80 9.30 20.25
C LEU A 76 1.55 10.27 21.19
N ALA A 77 2.09 11.38 20.66
CA ALA A 77 2.74 12.41 21.45
C ALA A 77 1.74 13.30 22.18
N GLU A 78 0.46 13.32 21.78
CA GLU A 78 -0.54 14.25 22.30
C GLU A 78 -1.55 13.57 23.27
N PRO A 79 -1.43 13.83 24.57
CA PRO A 79 -2.60 14.19 25.35
C PRO A 79 -2.38 15.54 26.05
N ALA A 80 -2.26 16.64 25.31
CA ALA A 80 -2.30 17.98 25.87
C ALA A 80 -2.79 19.04 24.85
N ALA A 81 -4.02 19.50 25.07
CA ALA A 81 -4.52 20.85 24.80
C ALA A 81 -4.37 21.45 23.37
N SER A 82 -5.52 21.44 22.69
CA SER A 82 -6.21 22.63 22.18
C SER A 82 -5.62 23.43 21.01
N ASP A 83 -6.47 23.53 19.99
CA ASP A 83 -6.85 24.75 19.26
C ASP A 83 -5.72 25.60 18.67
N ASP A 84 -5.42 25.37 17.39
CA ASP A 84 -5.45 26.44 16.37
C ASP A 84 -5.13 25.90 14.98
N ALA A 85 -6.16 25.71 14.14
CA ALA A 85 -5.99 25.63 12.68
C ALA A 85 -7.32 25.84 11.94
N ALA A 86 -8.03 26.93 12.21
CA ALA A 86 -8.99 27.46 11.24
C ALA A 86 -8.23 28.25 10.16
N GLN A 87 -7.54 27.55 9.25
CA GLN A 87 -7.09 28.11 7.98
C GLN A 87 -8.01 27.62 6.88
N GLU A 88 -9.07 28.39 6.63
CA GLU A 88 -10.00 28.14 5.54
C GLU A 88 -9.92 29.29 4.54
N GLN A 89 -9.18 29.07 3.45
CA GLN A 89 -9.50 29.69 2.18
C GLN A 89 -9.12 28.74 1.01
N PRO A 90 -10.09 28.30 0.20
CA PRO A 90 -9.91 27.25 -0.80
C PRO A 90 -9.15 27.76 -2.03
N VAL A 91 -8.11 27.01 -2.44
CA VAL A 91 -7.53 27.12 -3.77
C VAL A 91 -8.57 26.64 -4.78
N ARG A 92 -9.00 27.54 -5.67
CA ARG A 92 -9.92 27.23 -6.77
C ARG A 92 -9.27 26.18 -7.67
N PRO A 93 -9.87 24.98 -7.87
CA PRO A 93 -9.29 24.00 -8.78
C PRO A 93 -9.39 24.53 -10.22
N GLU A 94 -8.23 24.71 -10.86
CA GLU A 94 -8.16 24.97 -12.29
C GLU A 94 -8.72 23.74 -13.02
N LYS A 95 -9.71 23.96 -13.87
CA LYS A 95 -10.51 22.88 -14.50
C LYS A 95 -9.59 21.86 -15.20
N PRO A 96 -9.89 20.55 -15.15
CA PRO A 96 -9.12 19.55 -15.87
C PRO A 96 -9.11 19.87 -17.36
N ARG A 97 -7.94 20.16 -17.93
CA ARG A 97 -7.78 20.31 -19.37
C ARG A 97 -7.79 18.92 -20.01
N VAL A 98 -8.96 18.49 -20.44
CA VAL A 98 -9.13 17.24 -21.19
C VAL A 98 -8.51 17.43 -22.58
N GLN A 99 -7.47 16.66 -22.88
CA GLN A 99 -6.94 16.55 -24.24
C GLN A 99 -7.56 15.33 -24.90
N HIS A 100 -8.43 15.56 -25.89
CA HIS A 100 -8.99 14.48 -26.70
C HIS A 100 -7.91 13.95 -27.66
N ILE A 101 -7.47 12.72 -27.41
CA ILE A 101 -6.57 12.01 -28.32
C ILE A 101 -7.45 11.19 -29.29
N PRO A 102 -7.38 11.44 -30.61
CA PRO A 102 -8.12 10.64 -31.58
C PRO A 102 -7.48 9.25 -31.70
N VAL A 103 -8.26 8.21 -31.39
CA VAL A 103 -7.85 6.82 -31.57
C VAL A 103 -8.32 6.36 -32.96
N VAL A 104 -7.37 6.17 -33.87
CA VAL A 104 -7.63 5.55 -35.17
C VAL A 104 -7.50 4.04 -35.00
N ARG A 105 -8.60 3.30 -35.10
CA ARG A 105 -8.52 1.83 -35.18
C ARG A 105 -7.97 1.49 -36.55
N ARG A 106 -6.78 0.90 -36.58
CA ARG A 106 -6.23 0.33 -37.82
C ARG A 106 -7.02 -0.94 -38.09
N ASP A 107 -7.93 -0.88 -39.06
CA ASP A 107 -8.65 -2.06 -39.52
C ASP A 107 -7.63 -3.12 -39.97
N GLN A 108 -7.54 -4.18 -39.16
CA GLN A 108 -6.98 -5.45 -39.61
C GLN A 108 -8.01 -6.07 -40.56
N GLY A 109 -7.87 -5.76 -41.84
CA GLY A 109 -8.83 -6.17 -42.85
C GLY A 109 -8.32 -5.98 -44.27
N SER A 110 -7.20 -6.60 -44.62
CA SER A 110 -6.90 -6.94 -46.02
C SER A 110 -5.73 -7.90 -46.12
N GLN A 111 -6.04 -9.20 -46.18
CA GLN A 111 -5.83 -10.02 -47.37
C GLN A 111 -6.21 -11.47 -47.04
N CYS A 112 -7.38 -11.88 -47.54
CA CYS A 112 -7.58 -13.23 -48.05
C CYS A 112 -7.18 -13.23 -49.51
#